data_AF-A0A9E2AST7-F1
#
_entry.id   AF-A0A9E2AST7-F1
#
_cell.length_a   1.000
_cell.length_b   1.000
_cell.length_c   1.000
_cell.angle_alpha   90.00
_cell.angle_beta   90.00
_cell.angle_gamma   90.00
#
_symmetry.space_group_name_H-M   'P 1'
#
loop_
_entity.id
_entity.type
_entity.pdbx_description
1 polymer ?
#
loop_
_entity_poly.entity_id
_entity_poly.type
_entity_poly.pdbx_seq_one_letter_code
_entity_poly.pdbx_strand_id
1 'polypeptide(L)'
;MKKTTLLLSIILILLAVQLVLSQSMARYTFAFTSTWNSTDHGTLPGSAHWSDLVGATHNNNITFWEPGQLATQGIEDVAELGSNTNFNSEVNTAIGNGDADQWLQASFSPFAAISSATLSNIIVSSDFPLLTLASMVAPSPDWFVGVSGFSLLDTGGNWKPMVTTDMFVYDAGTEDGTTYSTSNPDSNPQVDIFSRVNMTPFNDQRIGYLTIMLDEVLNVPESDFDRSVRIYPNPVTDVIHIYNPLGHDIARISIYDMIGNRVSELTPLSNDTYFPVNRNGLNSGLYLIAIQHENGSVSTRKLVLK
;
A
#
# COMPACT_ATOMS: atom_id res chain seq x y z
N MET A 1 61.38 -34.27 13.43
CA MET A 1 60.64 -33.09 13.93
C MET A 1 59.50 -32.81 12.96
N LYS A 2 58.26 -32.85 13.45
CA LYS A 2 57.02 -32.93 12.67
C LYS A 2 56.70 -31.59 11.98
N LYS A 3 56.33 -31.66 10.70
CA LYS A 3 55.69 -30.57 9.95
C LYS A 3 54.19 -30.60 10.24
N THR A 4 53.64 -29.52 10.78
CA THR A 4 52.19 -29.31 10.91
C THR A 4 51.80 -28.17 9.98
N THR A 5 51.16 -28.52 8.87
CA THR A 5 50.51 -27.60 7.95
C THR A 5 49.12 -27.30 8.51
N LEU A 6 48.84 -26.03 8.80
CA LEU A 6 47.54 -25.55 9.27
C LEU A 6 46.65 -25.30 8.03
N LEU A 7 45.62 -26.12 7.82
CA LEU A 7 44.55 -25.80 6.86
C LEU A 7 43.61 -24.78 7.52
N LEU A 8 43.49 -23.61 6.93
CA LEU A 8 42.50 -22.60 7.29
C LEU A 8 41.23 -22.85 6.45
N SER A 9 40.24 -23.49 7.04
CA SER A 9 38.93 -23.72 6.43
C SER A 9 38.08 -22.44 6.56
N ILE A 10 38.06 -21.61 5.52
CA ILE A 10 37.13 -20.47 5.45
C ILE A 10 35.76 -21.03 5.08
N ILE A 11 34.89 -21.16 6.09
CA ILE A 11 33.47 -21.44 5.90
C ILE A 11 32.82 -20.11 5.50
N LEU A 12 32.63 -19.93 4.20
CA LEU A 12 31.85 -18.82 3.65
C LEU A 12 30.37 -19.13 3.91
N ILE A 13 29.81 -18.55 4.97
CA ILE A 13 28.36 -18.53 5.19
C ILE A 13 27.77 -17.67 4.06
N LEU A 14 27.26 -18.32 3.02
CA LEU A 14 26.38 -17.67 2.06
C LEU A 14 25.11 -17.29 2.83
N LEU A 15 25.01 -16.03 3.24
CA LEU A 15 23.73 -15.42 3.55
C LEU A 15 22.92 -15.46 2.24
N ALA A 16 22.07 -16.47 2.09
CA ALA A 16 21.00 -16.42 1.13
C ALA A 16 20.06 -15.31 1.61
N VAL A 17 20.29 -14.09 1.13
CA VAL A 17 19.25 -13.06 1.15
C VAL A 17 18.13 -13.65 0.31
N GLN A 18 17.12 -14.19 0.99
CA GLN A 18 15.84 -14.41 0.33
C GLN A 18 15.34 -13.01 0.01
N LEU A 19 15.50 -12.61 -1.24
CA LEU A 19 14.66 -11.57 -1.82
C LEU A 19 13.24 -12.15 -1.79
N VAL A 20 12.56 -11.96 -0.67
CA VAL A 20 11.10 -11.91 -0.70
C VAL A 20 10.84 -10.72 -1.59
N LEU A 21 10.51 -10.99 -2.85
CA LEU A 21 9.89 -9.97 -3.69
C LEU A 21 8.54 -9.70 -3.03
N SER A 22 8.56 -8.79 -2.05
CA SER A 22 7.35 -8.25 -1.46
C SER A 22 6.54 -7.73 -2.62
N GLN A 23 5.27 -8.10 -2.64
CA GLN A 23 4.28 -7.50 -3.51
C GLN A 23 4.20 -6.02 -3.15
N SER A 24 5.01 -5.18 -3.81
CA SER A 24 5.27 -3.83 -3.33
C SER A 24 4.05 -2.93 -3.44
N MET A 25 3.13 -3.24 -4.36
CA MET A 25 1.91 -2.48 -4.58
C MET A 25 0.71 -3.40 -4.69
N ALA A 26 -0.47 -2.90 -4.30
CA ALA A 26 -1.74 -3.57 -4.49
C ALA A 26 -2.84 -2.55 -4.80
N ARG A 27 -3.83 -2.96 -5.61
CA ARG A 27 -5.04 -2.17 -5.85
C ARG A 27 -6.13 -2.60 -4.89
N TYR A 28 -6.71 -1.63 -4.19
CA TYR A 28 -7.80 -1.81 -3.26
C TYR A 28 -9.03 -0.98 -3.63
N THR A 29 -10.18 -1.50 -3.20
CA THR A 29 -11.42 -0.75 -3.09
C THR A 29 -11.82 -0.69 -1.61
N PHE A 30 -12.07 0.51 -1.10
CA PHE A 30 -12.61 0.75 0.25
C PHE A 30 -14.05 1.26 0.12
N ALA A 31 -15.01 0.51 0.66
CA ALA A 31 -16.44 0.82 0.55
C ALA A 31 -17.07 0.93 1.93
N PHE A 32 -17.44 2.15 2.33
CA PHE A 32 -18.24 2.37 3.53
C PHE A 32 -19.72 2.24 3.17
N THR A 33 -20.46 1.43 3.95
CA THR A 33 -21.91 1.33 3.87
C THR A 33 -22.52 1.74 5.21
N SER A 34 -23.35 2.77 5.19
CA SER A 34 -24.08 3.21 6.37
C SER A 34 -25.26 2.28 6.67
N THR A 35 -25.41 1.97 7.95
CA THR A 35 -26.60 1.34 8.53
C THR A 35 -27.31 2.27 9.50
N TRP A 36 -27.03 3.58 9.47
CA TRP A 36 -27.64 4.58 10.34
C TRP A 36 -29.14 4.77 10.03
N ASN A 37 -29.96 3.95 10.68
CA ASN A 37 -31.41 3.93 10.56
C ASN A 37 -32.09 4.07 11.92
N SER A 38 -33.38 4.42 11.91
CA SER A 38 -34.14 4.65 13.13
C SER A 38 -34.57 3.41 13.91
N THR A 39 -34.53 2.22 13.27
CA THR A 39 -34.84 0.96 13.95
C THR A 39 -33.70 0.61 14.92
N ASP A 40 -32.46 0.74 14.46
CA ASP A 40 -31.28 0.34 15.22
C ASP A 40 -30.75 1.49 16.12
N HIS A 41 -30.95 2.76 15.72
CA HIS A 41 -30.35 3.93 16.38
C HIS A 41 -31.37 4.93 16.95
N GLY A 42 -32.66 4.58 16.96
CA GLY A 42 -33.71 5.45 17.49
C GLY A 42 -33.99 6.69 16.62
N THR A 43 -34.45 7.79 17.22
CA THR A 43 -34.82 8.98 16.44
C THR A 43 -33.59 9.64 15.80
N LEU A 44 -33.62 9.76 14.47
CA LEU A 44 -32.57 10.45 13.70
C LEU A 44 -32.83 11.96 13.63
N PRO A 45 -31.77 12.79 13.48
CA PRO A 45 -31.93 14.21 13.29
C PRO A 45 -32.52 14.55 11.92
N GLY A 46 -33.06 15.77 11.81
CA GLY A 46 -33.43 16.32 10.51
C GLY A 46 -32.22 16.41 9.58
N SER A 47 -32.40 16.02 8.32
CA SER A 47 -31.32 16.01 7.31
C SER A 47 -30.09 15.20 7.72
N ALA A 48 -30.28 14.10 8.45
CA ALA A 48 -29.20 13.16 8.78
C ALA A 48 -28.39 12.76 7.52
N HIS A 49 -27.07 12.96 7.56
CA HIS A 49 -26.15 12.76 6.43
C HIS A 49 -24.71 12.54 6.92
N TRP A 50 -23.79 12.41 5.95
CA TRP A 50 -22.36 12.22 6.18
C TRP A 50 -21.59 13.33 5.45
N SER A 51 -20.46 13.78 6.01
CA SER A 51 -19.48 14.52 5.20
C SER A 51 -18.76 13.55 4.25
N ASP A 52 -17.91 14.06 3.36
CA ASP A 52 -17.10 13.18 2.52
C ASP A 52 -16.28 12.19 3.38
N LEU A 53 -16.14 10.95 2.89
CA LEU A 53 -15.21 9.99 3.44
C LEU A 53 -13.81 10.39 3.02
N VAL A 54 -12.97 10.79 3.98
CA VAL A 54 -11.63 11.31 3.72
C VAL A 54 -10.56 10.55 4.48
N GLY A 55 -9.31 10.59 4.01
CA GLY A 55 -8.20 9.96 4.72
C GLY A 55 -6.95 9.79 3.88
N ALA A 56 -6.14 8.80 4.26
CA ALA A 56 -4.85 8.55 3.63
C ALA A 56 -4.37 7.11 3.80
N THR A 57 -3.47 6.69 2.91
CA THR A 57 -2.57 5.55 3.16
C THR A 57 -1.23 6.05 3.69
N HIS A 58 -0.70 5.41 4.73
CA HIS A 58 0.45 5.88 5.47
C HIS A 58 1.27 4.77 6.15
N ASN A 59 2.39 5.15 6.76
CA ASN A 59 3.25 4.26 7.53
C ASN A 59 3.12 4.53 9.05
N ASN A 60 3.90 3.81 9.86
CA ASN A 60 3.82 3.88 11.33
C ASN A 60 4.41 5.17 11.94
N ASN A 61 5.00 6.07 11.15
CA ASN A 61 5.60 7.30 11.68
C ASN A 61 4.56 8.41 11.92
N ILE A 62 3.33 8.23 11.40
CA ILE A 62 2.24 9.19 11.56
C ILE A 62 0.97 8.48 12.03
N THR A 63 0.26 9.14 12.94
CA THR A 63 -1.10 8.79 13.36
C THR A 63 -1.95 10.04 13.17
N PHE A 64 -2.95 9.98 12.30
CA PHE A 64 -3.80 11.13 12.00
C PHE A 64 -4.87 11.38 13.06
N TRP A 65 -5.41 10.31 13.64
CA TRP A 65 -6.28 10.35 14.81
C TRP A 65 -6.26 8.97 15.48
N GLU A 66 -6.45 8.89 16.79
CA GLU A 66 -6.70 7.62 17.49
C GLU A 66 -7.42 7.90 18.81
N PRO A 67 -8.23 6.96 19.33
CA PRO A 67 -8.86 7.12 20.64
C PRO A 67 -7.82 7.30 21.75
N GLY A 68 -8.07 8.22 22.67
CA GLY A 68 -7.16 8.57 23.76
C GLY A 68 -6.06 9.57 23.38
N GLN A 69 -6.16 10.22 22.21
CA GLN A 69 -5.31 11.35 21.82
C GLN A 69 -6.18 12.56 21.46
N LEU A 70 -5.63 13.76 21.55
CA LEU A 70 -6.29 14.98 21.10
C LEU A 70 -6.45 14.98 19.57
N ALA A 71 -7.60 15.44 19.09
CA ALA A 71 -7.81 15.67 17.65
C ALA A 71 -6.91 16.80 17.14
N THR A 72 -6.38 16.65 15.92
CA THR A 72 -5.74 17.76 15.20
C THR A 72 -6.80 18.75 14.71
N GLN A 73 -6.39 19.96 14.33
CA GLN A 73 -7.30 20.92 13.70
C GLN A 73 -7.96 20.33 12.44
N GLY A 74 -7.25 19.51 11.66
CA GLY A 74 -7.83 18.83 10.52
C GLY A 74 -8.97 17.87 10.89
N ILE A 75 -8.81 17.12 11.99
CA ILE A 75 -9.83 16.16 12.45
C ILE A 75 -11.02 16.88 13.10
N GLU A 76 -10.76 17.93 13.87
CA GLU A 76 -11.79 18.86 14.39
C GLU A 76 -12.64 19.41 13.24
N ASP A 77 -12.01 19.99 12.21
CA ASP A 77 -12.71 20.54 11.04
C ASP A 77 -13.54 19.48 10.30
N VAL A 78 -13.05 18.23 10.21
CA VAL A 78 -13.81 17.13 9.61
C VAL A 78 -15.02 16.80 10.47
N ALA A 79 -14.86 16.72 11.80
CA ALA A 79 -15.87 16.26 12.73
C ALA A 79 -16.97 17.29 13.01
N GLU A 80 -16.66 18.59 12.96
CA GLU A 80 -17.62 19.66 13.26
C GLU A 80 -18.22 20.30 11.99
N LEU A 81 -17.39 20.49 10.96
CA LEU A 81 -17.76 21.27 9.78
C LEU A 81 -17.93 20.42 8.53
N GLY A 82 -17.47 19.16 8.55
CA GLY A 82 -17.29 18.35 7.35
C GLY A 82 -16.27 18.97 6.38
N SER A 83 -15.39 19.84 6.87
CA SER A 83 -14.38 20.55 6.09
C SER A 83 -13.10 19.73 6.02
N ASN A 84 -12.64 19.49 4.80
CA ASN A 84 -11.48 18.61 4.57
C ASN A 84 -10.18 19.37 4.37
N THR A 85 -10.20 20.71 4.39
CA THR A 85 -9.06 21.54 3.96
C THR A 85 -7.83 21.37 4.84
N ASN A 86 -7.99 21.48 6.16
CA ASN A 86 -6.87 21.33 7.09
C ASN A 86 -6.37 19.88 7.14
N PHE A 87 -7.28 18.90 7.15
CA PHE A 87 -6.87 17.49 7.13
C PHE A 87 -6.12 17.11 5.83
N ASN A 88 -6.58 17.60 4.67
CA ASN A 88 -5.87 17.42 3.41
C ASN A 88 -4.45 18.04 3.45
N SER A 89 -4.30 19.22 4.09
CA SER A 89 -3.01 19.87 4.29
C SER A 89 -2.08 19.05 5.19
N GLU A 90 -2.61 18.49 6.28
CA GLU A 90 -1.89 17.59 7.19
C GLU A 90 -1.40 16.33 6.45
N VAL A 91 -2.27 15.71 5.65
CA VAL A 91 -1.91 14.54 4.82
C VAL A 91 -0.81 14.89 3.81
N ASN A 92 -0.94 16.00 3.08
CA ASN A 92 0.10 16.41 2.12
C ASN A 92 1.43 16.75 2.79
N THR A 93 1.41 17.27 4.01
CA THR A 93 2.62 17.49 4.82
C THR A 93 3.26 16.15 5.18
N ALA A 94 2.48 15.16 5.61
CA ALA A 94 2.97 13.81 5.89
C ALA A 94 3.53 13.13 4.63
N ILE A 95 2.93 13.34 3.45
CA ILE A 95 3.49 12.87 2.17
C ILE A 95 4.86 13.51 1.90
N GLY A 96 4.98 14.82 2.08
CA GLY A 96 6.26 15.53 1.92
C GLY A 96 7.36 15.05 2.86
N ASN A 97 6.99 14.55 4.04
CA ASN A 97 7.90 14.00 5.03
C ASN A 97 8.23 12.51 4.79
N GLY A 98 7.54 11.82 3.88
CA GLY A 98 7.70 10.39 3.64
C GLY A 98 6.97 9.51 4.67
N ASP A 99 5.95 10.03 5.34
CA ASP A 99 5.15 9.32 6.34
C ASP A 99 3.78 8.87 5.79
N ALA A 100 3.31 9.47 4.69
CA ALA A 100 2.10 9.09 3.96
C ALA A 100 2.33 9.01 2.44
N ASP A 101 1.39 8.42 1.71
CA ASP A 101 1.51 8.18 0.26
C ASP A 101 0.48 8.98 -0.57
N GLN A 102 -0.79 8.99 -0.14
CA GLN A 102 -1.84 9.66 -0.92
C GLN A 102 -3.01 10.14 -0.04
N TRP A 103 -3.68 11.20 -0.51
CA TRP A 103 -4.97 11.66 -0.03
C TRP A 103 -6.11 10.85 -0.65
N LEU A 104 -7.09 10.49 0.17
CA LEU A 104 -8.28 9.76 -0.21
C LEU A 104 -9.52 10.62 0.07
N GLN A 105 -10.47 10.66 -0.88
CA GLN A 105 -11.75 11.35 -0.70
C GLN A 105 -12.83 10.75 -1.59
N ALA A 106 -14.00 10.47 -1.02
CA ALA A 106 -15.20 10.05 -1.74
C ALA A 106 -16.46 10.62 -1.07
N SER A 107 -17.38 11.14 -1.88
CA SER A 107 -18.66 11.62 -1.37
C SER A 107 -19.65 10.50 -1.10
N PHE A 108 -20.46 10.68 -0.06
CA PHE A 108 -21.58 9.81 0.24
C PHE A 108 -22.74 10.05 -0.72
N SER A 109 -23.34 8.97 -1.23
CA SER A 109 -24.52 9.02 -2.08
C SER A 109 -25.51 7.90 -1.72
N PRO A 110 -26.80 8.24 -1.50
CA PRO A 110 -27.39 9.58 -1.50
C PRO A 110 -26.94 10.44 -0.30
N PHE A 111 -27.23 11.73 -0.30
CA PHE A 111 -27.07 12.61 0.86
C PHE A 111 -28.14 12.31 1.91
N ALA A 112 -27.93 11.26 2.71
CA ALA A 112 -28.88 10.73 3.69
C ALA A 112 -28.17 9.86 4.75
N ALA A 113 -28.89 9.53 5.83
CA ALA A 113 -28.39 8.65 6.88
C ALA A 113 -28.02 7.27 6.32
N ILE A 114 -28.90 6.65 5.53
CA ILE A 114 -28.60 5.43 4.77
C ILE A 114 -27.97 5.82 3.44
N SER A 115 -26.68 5.52 3.32
CA SER A 115 -25.82 5.97 2.24
C SER A 115 -24.57 5.11 2.13
N SER A 116 -23.75 5.38 1.12
CA SER A 116 -22.47 4.72 0.90
C SER A 116 -21.47 5.65 0.26
N ALA A 117 -20.18 5.43 0.53
CA ALA A 117 -19.06 6.06 -0.15
C ALA A 117 -18.03 5.00 -0.52
N THR A 118 -17.50 5.09 -1.75
CA THR A 118 -16.54 4.11 -2.26
C THR A 118 -15.31 4.81 -2.83
N LEU A 119 -14.15 4.42 -2.33
CA LEU A 119 -12.83 4.74 -2.86
C LEU A 119 -12.36 3.55 -3.70
N SER A 120 -12.53 3.63 -5.02
CA SER A 120 -12.12 2.56 -5.96
C SER A 120 -10.75 2.80 -6.56
N ASN A 121 -10.09 1.72 -6.97
CA ASN A 121 -8.81 1.74 -7.68
C ASN A 121 -7.66 2.41 -6.90
N ILE A 122 -7.66 2.28 -5.57
CA ILE A 122 -6.61 2.85 -4.73
C ILE A 122 -5.37 1.98 -4.82
N ILE A 123 -4.26 2.54 -5.28
CA ILE A 123 -3.00 1.83 -5.40
C ILE A 123 -2.21 2.08 -4.11
N VAL A 124 -1.98 1.03 -3.32
CA VAL A 124 -1.32 1.11 -2.01
C VAL A 124 0.06 0.48 -2.09
N SER A 125 1.07 1.18 -1.57
CA SER A 125 2.42 0.64 -1.39
C SER A 125 2.56 -0.14 -0.08
N SER A 126 3.34 -1.22 -0.08
CA SER A 126 3.72 -1.94 1.14
C SER A 126 4.56 -1.09 2.09
N ASP A 127 5.13 0.02 1.61
CA ASP A 127 5.83 1.01 2.45
C ASP A 127 4.86 1.90 3.23
N PHE A 128 3.60 2.02 2.77
CA PHE A 128 2.53 2.79 3.40
C PHE A 128 1.26 1.95 3.59
N PRO A 129 1.35 0.82 4.33
CA PRO A 129 0.31 -0.21 4.34
C PRO A 129 -0.86 0.12 5.29
N LEU A 130 -0.84 1.25 5.99
CA LEU A 130 -1.88 1.61 6.96
C LEU A 130 -2.93 2.50 6.28
N LEU A 131 -4.20 2.23 6.57
CA LEU A 131 -5.33 3.02 6.13
C LEU A 131 -5.92 3.79 7.32
N THR A 132 -6.00 5.11 7.18
CA THR A 132 -6.83 5.95 8.05
C THR A 132 -7.92 6.61 7.23
N LEU A 133 -9.16 6.58 7.74
CA LEU A 133 -10.31 7.25 7.17
C LEU A 133 -11.11 7.96 8.28
N ALA A 134 -11.81 9.03 7.93
CA ALA A 134 -12.74 9.76 8.78
C ALA A 134 -13.92 10.32 7.95
N SER A 135 -15.09 10.45 8.57
CA SER A 135 -16.27 11.13 8.02
C SER A 135 -17.19 11.58 9.16
N MET A 136 -17.73 12.79 9.04
CA MET A 136 -18.65 13.38 10.01
C MET A 136 -19.97 12.63 10.04
N VAL A 137 -20.50 12.37 11.23
CA VAL A 137 -21.91 12.01 11.44
C VAL A 137 -22.69 13.31 11.56
N ALA A 138 -23.57 13.65 10.62
CA ALA A 138 -24.12 14.99 10.54
C ALA A 138 -25.65 15.02 10.60
N PRO A 139 -26.26 16.03 11.24
CA PRO A 139 -25.64 17.02 12.12
C PRO A 139 -25.18 16.40 13.45
N SER A 140 -24.03 16.81 13.95
CA SER A 140 -23.53 16.51 15.29
C SER A 140 -22.59 17.62 15.77
N PRO A 141 -22.25 17.64 17.07
CA PRO A 141 -21.28 18.59 17.58
C PRO A 141 -19.92 18.36 16.91
N ASP A 142 -19.29 17.23 17.23
CA ASP A 142 -17.96 16.86 16.76
C ASP A 142 -17.85 15.33 16.55
N TRP A 143 -18.95 14.71 16.09
CA TRP A 143 -19.02 13.25 15.99
C TRP A 143 -18.63 12.77 14.60
N PHE A 144 -17.80 11.75 14.55
CA PHE A 144 -17.30 11.18 13.31
C PHE A 144 -17.19 9.65 13.38
N VAL A 145 -17.00 9.02 12.23
CA VAL A 145 -16.70 7.59 12.08
C VAL A 145 -15.43 7.41 11.27
N GLY A 146 -14.77 6.27 11.43
CA GLY A 146 -13.60 5.97 10.63
C GLY A 146 -12.82 4.74 11.09
N VAL A 147 -11.71 4.52 10.41
CA VAL A 147 -10.64 3.61 10.84
C VAL A 147 -9.37 4.41 11.07
N SER A 148 -8.61 4.04 12.08
CA SER A 148 -7.29 4.62 12.36
C SER A 148 -6.23 3.53 12.22
N GLY A 149 -5.20 3.80 11.41
CA GLY A 149 -4.02 2.94 11.29
C GLY A 149 -4.32 1.49 10.90
N PHE A 150 -5.40 1.21 10.16
CA PHE A 150 -5.77 -0.16 9.82
C PHE A 150 -4.73 -0.75 8.87
N SER A 151 -4.00 -1.77 9.31
CA SER A 151 -3.00 -2.43 8.47
C SER A 151 -3.65 -3.28 7.38
N LEU A 152 -3.33 -2.98 6.12
CA LEU A 152 -3.73 -3.74 4.93
C LEU A 152 -2.87 -5.00 4.72
N LEU A 153 -1.79 -5.16 5.49
CA LEU A 153 -0.96 -6.35 5.51
C LEU A 153 -1.34 -7.27 6.69
N ASP A 154 -1.22 -8.58 6.48
CA ASP A 154 -1.30 -9.58 7.55
C ASP A 154 0.03 -9.69 8.33
N THR A 155 0.07 -10.53 9.36
CA THR A 155 1.28 -10.76 10.17
C THR A 155 2.43 -11.42 9.40
N GLY A 156 2.15 -11.99 8.23
CA GLY A 156 3.14 -12.56 7.31
C GLY A 156 3.62 -11.56 6.25
N GLY A 157 3.12 -10.32 6.25
CA GLY A 157 3.46 -9.30 5.27
C GLY A 157 2.71 -9.43 3.94
N ASN A 158 1.62 -10.20 3.88
CA ASN A 158 0.81 -10.33 2.67
C ASN A 158 -0.38 -9.38 2.69
N TRP A 159 -0.80 -8.90 1.53
CA TRP A 159 -2.02 -8.11 1.36
C TRP A 159 -3.27 -8.91 1.79
N LYS A 160 -4.13 -8.30 2.61
CA LYS A 160 -5.37 -8.90 3.08
C LYS A 160 -6.42 -8.93 1.95
N PRO A 161 -7.01 -10.09 1.61
CA PRO A 161 -7.88 -10.21 0.43
C PRO A 161 -9.22 -9.49 0.57
N MET A 162 -9.90 -9.67 1.70
CA MET A 162 -11.15 -8.96 2.01
C MET A 162 -11.30 -8.90 3.52
N VAL A 163 -11.59 -7.71 4.04
CA VAL A 163 -11.92 -7.49 5.45
C VAL A 163 -13.17 -6.63 5.54
N THR A 164 -14.06 -6.99 6.46
CA THR A 164 -15.18 -6.13 6.87
C THR A 164 -14.97 -5.73 8.32
N THR A 165 -15.04 -4.43 8.57
CA THR A 165 -14.92 -3.86 9.91
C THR A 165 -16.19 -3.11 10.24
N ASP A 166 -16.78 -3.38 11.40
CA ASP A 166 -17.92 -2.63 11.92
C ASP A 166 -17.48 -1.22 12.33
N MET A 167 -18.30 -0.23 12.04
CA MET A 167 -18.01 1.18 12.32
C MET A 167 -18.88 1.68 13.47
N PHE A 168 -18.24 2.41 14.38
CA PHE A 168 -18.88 3.06 15.52
C PHE A 168 -18.48 4.53 15.54
N VAL A 169 -19.29 5.32 16.25
CA VAL A 169 -19.10 6.75 16.35
C VAL A 169 -18.05 7.08 17.40
N TYR A 170 -17.20 8.04 17.07
CA TYR A 170 -16.25 8.69 17.94
C TYR A 170 -16.64 10.15 18.13
N ASP A 171 -16.26 10.69 19.27
CA ASP A 171 -16.33 12.10 19.64
C ASP A 171 -14.92 12.68 19.49
N ALA A 172 -14.78 13.81 18.81
CA ALA A 172 -13.46 14.42 18.59
C ALA A 172 -12.91 15.12 19.83
N GLY A 173 -13.76 15.40 20.83
CA GLY A 173 -13.40 16.05 22.07
C GLY A 173 -13.18 17.56 21.93
N THR A 174 -13.77 18.16 20.90
CA THR A 174 -13.57 19.57 20.48
C THR A 174 -14.83 20.41 20.64
N GLU A 175 -16.03 19.82 20.66
CA GLU A 175 -17.31 20.54 20.85
C GLU A 175 -18.24 19.86 21.88
N ASP A 176 -18.69 20.60 22.89
CA ASP A 176 -19.51 20.05 23.99
C ASP A 176 -20.97 19.79 23.54
N GLY A 177 -21.33 18.54 23.26
CA GLY A 177 -22.71 18.18 22.97
C GLY A 177 -23.11 16.73 23.23
N THR A 178 -24.37 16.53 23.63
CA THR A 178 -24.91 15.21 23.98
C THR A 178 -26.01 14.71 23.04
N THR A 179 -26.39 15.51 22.04
CA THR A 179 -27.43 15.19 21.05
C THR A 179 -27.04 15.80 19.70
N TYR A 180 -27.69 15.36 18.63
CA TYR A 180 -27.52 15.93 17.29
C TYR A 180 -27.81 17.44 17.27
N SER A 181 -26.79 18.26 17.06
CA SER A 181 -26.81 19.72 17.04
C SER A 181 -25.54 20.21 16.35
N THR A 182 -25.56 21.37 15.69
CA THR A 182 -24.38 21.95 15.00
C THR A 182 -23.95 23.30 15.62
N SER A 183 -24.35 23.53 16.87
CA SER A 183 -24.14 24.80 17.53
C SER A 183 -24.00 24.53 19.01
N ASN A 184 -22.79 24.23 19.40
CA ASN A 184 -22.41 23.87 20.75
C ASN A 184 -21.21 24.74 21.18
N PRO A 185 -20.92 24.83 22.49
CA PRO A 185 -19.71 25.51 22.92
C PRO A 185 -18.49 24.63 22.71
N ASP A 186 -17.34 25.22 22.39
CA ASP A 186 -16.07 24.51 22.32
C ASP A 186 -15.75 23.78 23.63
N SER A 187 -15.21 22.57 23.52
CA SER A 187 -14.63 21.83 24.64
C SER A 187 -13.38 22.56 25.14
N ASN A 188 -13.42 23.10 26.36
CA ASN A 188 -12.31 23.87 26.93
C ASN A 188 -11.94 23.42 28.36
N PRO A 189 -10.80 22.72 28.55
CA PRO A 189 -9.83 22.32 27.52
C PRO A 189 -10.39 21.23 26.58
N GLN A 190 -9.81 21.11 25.39
CA GLN A 190 -10.05 19.98 24.48
C GLN A 190 -9.80 18.66 25.24
N VAL A 191 -10.61 17.65 24.96
CA VAL A 191 -10.47 16.30 25.52
C VAL A 191 -10.02 15.31 24.45
N ASP A 192 -9.51 14.16 24.90
CA ASP A 192 -9.08 13.10 23.99
C ASP A 192 -10.25 12.53 23.19
N ILE A 193 -10.00 12.09 21.96
CA ILE A 193 -10.97 11.36 21.14
C ILE A 193 -11.45 10.11 21.89
N PHE A 194 -12.76 9.89 21.95
CA PHE A 194 -13.31 8.71 22.62
C PHE A 194 -14.49 8.08 21.88
N SER A 195 -14.73 6.80 22.14
CA SER A 195 -15.85 6.07 21.53
C SER A 195 -17.17 6.45 22.18
N ARG A 196 -18.20 6.68 21.35
CA ARG A 196 -19.59 6.91 21.79
C ARG A 196 -20.44 5.64 21.85
N VAL A 197 -19.84 4.46 21.79
CA VAL A 197 -20.56 3.19 21.98
C VAL A 197 -21.23 3.19 23.35
N ASN A 198 -22.51 2.80 23.39
CA ASN A 198 -23.36 2.86 24.60
C ASN A 198 -23.57 4.26 25.18
N MET A 199 -23.42 5.32 24.39
CA MET A 199 -23.70 6.69 24.80
C MET A 199 -24.79 7.31 23.93
N THR A 200 -25.83 7.89 24.54
CA THR A 200 -26.91 8.56 23.81
C THR A 200 -26.35 9.61 22.82
N PRO A 201 -26.89 9.70 21.59
CA PRO A 201 -28.00 8.92 21.02
C PRO A 201 -27.62 7.53 20.45
N PHE A 202 -26.35 7.14 20.54
CA PHE A 202 -25.85 5.85 20.06
C PHE A 202 -25.97 4.73 21.12
N ASN A 203 -25.75 3.50 20.66
CA ASN A 203 -25.82 2.29 21.48
C ASN A 203 -24.69 1.32 21.06
N ASP A 204 -24.88 0.02 21.21
CA ASP A 204 -23.93 -1.02 20.80
C ASP A 204 -24.09 -1.49 19.35
N GLN A 205 -25.05 -0.93 18.60
CA GLN A 205 -25.23 -1.21 17.19
C GLN A 205 -24.22 -0.42 16.37
N ARG A 206 -23.69 -1.06 15.33
CA ARG A 206 -22.83 -0.38 14.35
C ARG A 206 -23.62 0.64 13.55
N ILE A 207 -23.02 1.78 13.29
CA ILE A 207 -23.62 2.84 12.45
C ILE A 207 -23.34 2.61 10.96
N GLY A 208 -22.40 1.74 10.65
CA GLY A 208 -22.07 1.29 9.31
C GLY A 208 -21.01 0.20 9.35
N TYR A 209 -20.49 -0.17 8.19
CA TYR A 209 -19.34 -1.05 8.07
C TYR A 209 -18.47 -0.64 6.88
N LEU A 210 -17.17 -0.83 7.02
CA LEU A 210 -16.18 -0.64 5.96
C LEU A 210 -15.81 -2.00 5.38
N THR A 211 -15.99 -2.15 4.07
CA THR A 211 -15.47 -3.28 3.31
C THR A 211 -14.17 -2.86 2.63
N ILE A 212 -13.08 -3.52 3.00
CA ILE A 212 -11.76 -3.36 2.42
C ILE A 212 -11.53 -4.56 1.51
N MET A 213 -11.42 -4.33 0.21
CA MET A 213 -11.31 -5.39 -0.79
C MET A 213 -10.04 -5.22 -1.61
N LEU A 214 -9.21 -6.26 -1.65
CA LEU A 214 -8.08 -6.34 -2.56
C LEU A 214 -8.62 -6.68 -3.95
N ASP A 215 -8.45 -5.77 -4.90
CA ASP A 215 -8.87 -5.96 -6.28
C ASP A 215 -7.83 -6.81 -7.03
N GLU A 216 -6.56 -6.42 -6.94
CA GLU A 216 -5.44 -7.17 -7.48
C GLU A 216 -4.14 -6.78 -6.79
N VAL A 217 -3.21 -7.71 -6.73
CA VAL A 217 -1.83 -7.39 -6.38
C VAL A 217 -1.15 -6.83 -7.62
N LEU A 218 -0.62 -5.62 -7.50
CA LEU A 218 0.15 -4.97 -8.55
C LEU A 218 1.59 -5.43 -8.41
N ASN A 219 1.88 -6.60 -8.94
CA ASN A 219 3.25 -7.04 -9.08
C ASN A 219 4.00 -6.03 -9.98
N VAL A 220 5.21 -5.64 -9.59
CA VAL A 220 6.25 -5.47 -10.61
C VAL A 220 6.27 -6.81 -11.31
N PRO A 221 5.94 -6.91 -12.60
CA PRO A 221 5.95 -8.20 -13.24
C PRO A 221 7.39 -8.75 -13.14
N GLU A 222 7.64 -9.66 -12.19
CA GLU A 222 8.23 -10.93 -12.56
C GLU A 222 7.21 -11.56 -13.52
N SER A 223 7.12 -11.01 -14.74
CA SER A 223 6.30 -11.59 -15.78
C SER A 223 6.75 -13.04 -15.92
N ASP A 224 5.85 -13.94 -16.35
CA ASP A 224 6.22 -15.28 -16.82
C ASP A 224 7.49 -15.28 -17.70
N PHE A 225 7.78 -14.14 -18.33
CA PHE A 225 9.05 -13.73 -18.91
C PHE A 225 10.34 -14.12 -18.14
N ASP A 226 10.41 -13.87 -16.84
CA ASP A 226 11.59 -14.15 -16.03
C ASP A 226 11.84 -15.67 -15.95
N ARG A 227 10.79 -16.48 -16.17
CA ARG A 227 10.84 -17.94 -16.26
C ARG A 227 10.87 -18.46 -17.70
N SER A 228 10.45 -17.67 -18.69
CA SER A 228 10.33 -18.13 -20.07
C SER A 228 11.68 -18.12 -20.79
N VAL A 229 12.50 -17.07 -20.62
CA VAL A 229 13.83 -17.03 -21.25
C VAL A 229 14.86 -17.78 -20.41
N ARG A 230 15.43 -18.83 -21.00
CA ARG A 230 16.42 -19.70 -20.37
C ARG A 230 17.83 -19.31 -20.78
N ILE A 231 18.72 -19.17 -19.80
CA ILE A 231 20.13 -18.81 -20.02
C ILE A 231 21.01 -19.94 -19.49
N TYR A 232 21.79 -20.57 -20.36
CA TYR A 232 22.59 -21.74 -20.03
C TYR A 232 23.84 -21.88 -20.93
N PRO A 233 24.82 -22.72 -20.57
CA PRO A 233 25.03 -23.24 -19.23
C PRO A 233 25.41 -22.12 -18.25
N ASN A 234 25.20 -22.32 -16.96
CA ASN A 234 25.75 -21.45 -15.94
C ASN A 234 26.38 -22.36 -14.85
N PRO A 235 27.72 -22.39 -14.69
CA PRO A 235 28.72 -21.53 -15.33
C PRO A 235 28.99 -21.81 -16.82
N VAL A 236 29.36 -20.77 -17.57
CA VAL A 236 29.66 -20.78 -19.02
C VAL A 236 31.16 -21.02 -19.25
N THR A 237 31.49 -21.91 -20.20
CA THR A 237 32.86 -22.11 -20.69
C THR A 237 33.12 -21.36 -21.98
N ASP A 238 32.27 -21.55 -22.99
CA ASP A 238 32.55 -21.08 -24.36
C ASP A 238 31.43 -20.21 -24.94
N VAL A 239 30.19 -20.71 -24.91
CA VAL A 239 29.02 -20.04 -25.50
C VAL A 239 27.91 -19.91 -24.46
N ILE A 240 27.34 -18.71 -24.39
CA ILE A 240 26.13 -18.41 -23.61
C ILE A 240 24.94 -18.65 -24.53
N HIS A 241 24.05 -19.55 -24.15
CA HIS A 241 22.80 -19.82 -24.86
C HIS A 241 21.66 -19.08 -24.16
N ILE A 242 20.97 -18.23 -24.92
CA ILE A 242 19.76 -17.54 -24.46
C ILE A 242 18.62 -18.07 -25.32
N TYR A 243 17.66 -18.74 -24.70
CA TYR A 243 16.58 -19.43 -25.37
C TYR A 243 15.23 -18.84 -24.94
N ASN A 244 14.47 -18.32 -25.90
CA ASN A 244 13.16 -17.71 -25.77
C ASN A 244 12.09 -18.64 -26.38
N PRO A 245 11.68 -19.72 -25.69
CA PRO A 245 10.76 -20.74 -26.21
C PRO A 245 9.37 -20.20 -26.56
N LEU A 246 8.95 -19.11 -25.92
CA LEU A 246 7.63 -18.52 -26.09
C LEU A 246 7.60 -17.41 -27.16
N GLY A 247 8.75 -17.10 -27.78
CA GLY A 247 8.82 -16.14 -28.88
C GLY A 247 8.43 -14.71 -28.49
N HIS A 248 8.68 -14.29 -27.25
CA HIS A 248 8.42 -12.92 -26.83
C HIS A 248 9.28 -11.91 -27.60
N ASP A 249 8.73 -10.72 -27.88
CA ASP A 249 9.45 -9.65 -28.57
C ASP A 249 10.54 -9.03 -27.68
N ILE A 250 11.81 -9.33 -27.99
CA ILE A 250 12.99 -8.82 -27.29
C ILE A 250 13.58 -7.67 -28.11
N ALA A 251 13.62 -6.47 -27.54
CA ALA A 251 14.25 -5.31 -28.16
C ALA A 251 15.79 -5.38 -28.07
N ARG A 252 16.32 -5.85 -26.93
CA ARG A 252 17.77 -5.84 -26.68
C ARG A 252 18.18 -6.86 -25.62
N ILE A 253 19.34 -7.47 -25.81
CA ILE A 253 20.04 -8.28 -24.80
C ILE A 253 21.37 -7.59 -24.53
N SER A 254 21.71 -7.34 -23.26
CA SER A 254 22.95 -6.68 -22.86
C SER A 254 23.66 -7.48 -21.78
N ILE A 255 24.98 -7.59 -21.85
CA ILE A 255 25.81 -8.20 -20.81
C ILE A 255 26.65 -7.09 -20.17
N TYR A 256 26.69 -7.09 -18.84
CA TYR A 256 27.41 -6.14 -18.01
C TYR A 256 28.42 -6.83 -17.11
N ASP A 257 29.57 -6.19 -16.89
CA ASP A 257 30.48 -6.59 -15.82
C ASP A 257 29.95 -6.17 -14.42
N MET A 258 30.65 -6.57 -13.35
CA MET A 258 30.22 -6.26 -11.98
C MET A 258 30.34 -4.78 -11.58
N ILE A 259 30.98 -3.95 -12.40
CA ILE A 259 31.13 -2.52 -12.17
C ILE A 259 30.09 -1.74 -13.02
N GLY A 260 29.30 -2.45 -13.83
CA GLY A 260 28.20 -1.90 -14.64
C GLY A 260 28.59 -1.52 -16.06
N ASN A 261 29.79 -1.84 -16.53
CA ASN A 261 30.16 -1.58 -17.92
C ASN A 261 29.49 -2.59 -18.84
N ARG A 262 28.85 -2.12 -19.92
CA ARG A 262 28.25 -2.98 -20.95
C ARG A 262 29.36 -3.59 -21.81
N VAL A 263 29.50 -4.91 -21.76
CA VAL A 263 30.54 -5.68 -22.45
C VAL A 263 30.04 -6.41 -23.70
N SER A 264 28.72 -6.59 -23.84
CA SER A 264 28.10 -7.15 -25.04
C SER A 264 26.68 -6.60 -25.20
N GLU A 265 26.22 -6.50 -26.44
CA GLU A 265 24.86 -6.08 -26.79
C GLU A 265 24.41 -6.83 -28.05
N LEU A 266 23.18 -7.32 -28.03
CA LEU A 266 22.49 -7.91 -29.19
C LEU A 266 21.14 -7.24 -29.35
N THR A 267 20.73 -7.03 -30.60
CA THR A 267 19.39 -6.58 -30.99
C THR A 267 18.74 -7.71 -31.78
N PRO A 268 17.90 -8.54 -31.14
CA PRO A 268 17.16 -9.62 -31.80
C PRO A 268 16.33 -9.14 -33.00
N LEU A 269 16.15 -10.01 -33.99
CA LEU A 269 15.15 -9.80 -35.05
C LEU A 269 13.81 -10.38 -34.60
N SER A 270 12.72 -9.86 -35.16
CA SER A 270 11.37 -10.34 -34.86
C SER A 270 11.27 -11.86 -35.12
N ASN A 271 10.75 -12.61 -34.14
CA ASN A 271 10.62 -14.08 -34.11
C ASN A 271 11.89 -14.89 -33.77
N ASP A 272 13.02 -14.28 -33.46
CA ASP A 272 14.17 -15.04 -32.98
C ASP A 272 13.87 -15.69 -31.61
N THR A 273 14.11 -17.00 -31.51
CA THR A 273 13.88 -17.78 -30.28
C THR A 273 15.18 -18.25 -29.62
N TYR A 274 16.33 -18.02 -30.26
CA TYR A 274 17.61 -18.53 -29.78
C TYR A 274 18.77 -17.59 -30.14
N PHE A 275 19.57 -17.23 -29.13
CA PHE A 275 20.65 -16.25 -29.25
C PHE A 275 21.94 -16.82 -28.66
N PRO A 276 22.90 -17.25 -29.49
CA PRO A 276 24.22 -17.66 -29.02
C PRO A 276 25.13 -16.42 -28.85
N VAL A 277 25.71 -16.26 -27.67
CA VAL A 277 26.74 -15.24 -27.39
C VAL A 277 28.06 -15.94 -27.13
N ASN A 278 29.06 -15.71 -27.97
CA ASN A 278 30.42 -16.19 -27.71
C ASN A 278 31.04 -15.43 -26.55
N ARG A 279 31.67 -16.15 -25.63
CA ARG A 279 32.44 -15.55 -24.52
C ARG A 279 33.62 -14.69 -25.00
N ASN A 280 34.17 -14.97 -26.18
CA ASN A 280 35.46 -14.45 -26.63
C ASN A 280 35.71 -12.98 -26.26
N GLY A 281 36.75 -12.73 -25.46
CA GLY A 281 37.10 -11.39 -24.97
C GLY A 281 36.57 -11.07 -23.56
N LEU A 282 35.70 -11.91 -22.98
CA LEU A 282 35.24 -11.78 -21.60
C LEU A 282 36.12 -12.62 -20.64
N ASN A 283 36.59 -11.97 -19.58
CA ASN A 283 37.35 -12.62 -18.52
C ASN A 283 36.47 -13.58 -17.71
N SER A 284 37.11 -14.55 -17.05
CA SER A 284 36.43 -15.36 -16.04
C SER A 284 35.97 -14.45 -14.90
N GLY A 285 34.73 -14.64 -14.45
CA GLY A 285 34.15 -13.75 -13.46
C GLY A 285 32.64 -13.77 -13.45
N LEU A 286 32.08 -12.79 -12.73
CA LEU A 286 30.65 -12.63 -12.60
C LEU A 286 30.14 -11.52 -13.52
N TYR A 287 28.99 -11.77 -14.14
CA TYR A 287 28.36 -10.87 -15.09
C TYR A 287 26.85 -10.81 -14.85
N LEU A 288 26.24 -9.72 -15.27
CA LEU A 288 24.79 -9.58 -15.35
C LEU A 288 24.37 -9.57 -16.81
N ILE A 289 23.31 -10.30 -17.13
CA ILE A 289 22.66 -10.21 -18.44
C ILE A 289 21.29 -9.57 -18.25
N ALA A 290 21.04 -8.49 -18.99
CA ALA A 290 19.78 -7.77 -19.01
C ALA A 290 19.07 -8.02 -20.35
N ILE A 291 17.79 -8.36 -20.31
CA ILE A 291 16.96 -8.57 -21.49
C ILE A 291 15.85 -7.52 -21.46
N GLN A 292 15.88 -6.61 -22.43
CA GLN A 292 14.90 -5.55 -22.62
C GLN A 292 13.91 -5.95 -23.71
N HIS A 293 12.63 -5.78 -23.42
CA HIS A 293 11.52 -6.05 -24.32
C HIS A 293 11.08 -4.79 -25.08
N GLU A 294 10.37 -4.99 -26.18
CA GLU A 294 9.76 -3.89 -26.95
C GLU A 294 8.75 -3.08 -26.13
N ASN A 295 8.13 -3.68 -25.09
CA ASN A 295 7.24 -2.99 -24.16
C ASN A 295 7.98 -2.14 -23.09
N GLY A 296 9.32 -2.08 -23.14
CA GLY A 296 10.15 -1.32 -22.21
C GLY A 296 10.53 -2.04 -20.90
N SER A 297 9.95 -3.21 -20.62
CA SER A 297 10.33 -4.01 -19.45
C SER A 297 11.74 -4.61 -19.59
N VAL A 298 12.44 -4.78 -18.45
CA VAL A 298 13.80 -5.31 -18.39
C VAL A 298 13.87 -6.43 -17.35
N SER A 299 14.32 -7.62 -17.73
CA SER A 299 14.75 -8.66 -16.77
C SER A 299 16.25 -8.69 -16.64
N THR A 300 16.75 -9.15 -15.49
CA THR A 300 18.18 -9.36 -15.27
C THR A 300 18.47 -10.75 -14.71
N ARG A 301 19.59 -11.33 -15.12
CA ARG A 301 20.05 -12.65 -14.66
C ARG A 301 21.55 -12.62 -14.37
N LYS A 302 21.94 -13.42 -13.37
CA LYS A 302 23.34 -13.60 -12.97
C LYS A 302 24.00 -14.69 -13.83
N LEU A 303 25.17 -14.39 -14.38
CA LEU A 303 25.94 -15.29 -15.23
C LEU A 303 27.36 -15.46 -14.69
N VAL A 304 27.85 -16.69 -14.60
CA VAL A 304 29.22 -17.00 -14.20
C VAL A 304 30.00 -17.49 -15.42
N LEU A 305 31.11 -16.81 -15.75
CA LEU A 305 32.06 -17.24 -16.78
C LEU A 305 33.27 -17.91 -16.12
N LYS A 306 33.64 -19.12 -16.58
CA LYS A 306 34.76 -19.90 -16.03
C LYS A 306 36.09 -19.67 -16.74
#